data_AF-K9YK08-F1
#
_entry.id   AF-K9YK08-F1
#
_cell.length_a   1.000
_cell.length_b   1.000
_cell.length_c   1.000
_cell.angle_alpha   90.00
_cell.angle_beta   90.00
_cell.angle_gamma   90.00
#
_symmetry.space_group_name_H-M   'P 1'
#
loop_
_entity.id
_entity.type
_entity.pdbx_description
1 polymer ?
#
loop_
_entity_poly.entity_id
_entity_poly.type
_entity_poly.pdbx_seq_one_letter_code
_entity_poly.pdbx_strand_id
1 'polypeptide(L)'
;MQVLLIKVTIFFLFFPAFSGLAIRLFEGRDLSYRLLCLGLMLFCMEQCRMAIVDLTDYFLAKTQCNNYRLSFYFNVLWITIALELVGFYYCFFALNLGSIIVLLSQVWFNSFARIKITTKNNQINIIPWGIKKRIGELLGAFLGITLVTLWTINFYPLLMGFFMLSMMVIFMILKYILPWFKTTFGNG
;
A
#
# COMPACT_ATOMS: atom_id res chain seq x y z
N MET A 1 7.98 -8.99 21.97
CA MET A 1 9.27 -8.94 21.23
C MET A 1 9.08 -9.06 19.71
N GLN A 2 8.36 -10.07 19.19
CA GLN A 2 8.17 -10.28 17.75
C GLN A 2 7.53 -9.10 17.00
N VAL A 3 6.47 -8.47 17.55
CA VAL A 3 5.80 -7.32 16.90
C VAL A 3 6.73 -6.10 16.72
N LEU A 4 7.58 -5.84 17.71
CA LEU A 4 8.56 -4.74 17.63
C LEU A 4 9.58 -5.01 16.52
N LEU A 5 10.06 -6.25 16.42
CA LEU A 5 11.01 -6.67 15.39
C LEU A 5 10.42 -6.53 13.99
N ILE A 6 9.15 -6.91 13.78
CA ILE A 6 8.43 -6.72 12.51
C ILE A 6 8.38 -5.23 12.14
N LYS A 7 7.95 -4.37 13.07
CA LYS A 7 7.86 -2.92 12.84
C LYS A 7 9.20 -2.33 12.42
N VAL A 8 10.26 -2.65 13.16
CA VAL A 8 11.61 -2.15 12.90
C VAL A 8 12.12 -2.65 11.55
N THR A 9 11.96 -3.94 11.25
CA THR A 9 12.42 -4.55 9.99
C THR A 9 11.73 -3.93 8.78
N ILE A 10 10.39 -3.85 8.80
CA ILE A 10 9.64 -3.26 7.69
C ILE A 10 9.96 -1.78 7.53
N PHE A 11 10.09 -1.03 8.64
CA PHE A 11 10.51 0.36 8.58
C PHE A 11 11.85 0.52 7.87
N PHE A 12 12.87 -0.26 8.24
CA PHE A 12 14.20 -0.17 7.60
C PHE A 12 14.20 -0.63 6.13
N LEU A 13 13.26 -1.46 5.70
CA LEU A 13 13.13 -1.85 4.29
C LEU A 13 12.51 -0.75 3.44
N PHE A 14 11.45 -0.10 3.93
CA PHE A 14 10.72 0.94 3.20
C PHE A 14 11.31 2.35 3.36
N PHE A 15 12.02 2.63 4.45
CA PHE A 15 12.56 3.96 4.71
C PHE A 15 13.55 4.43 3.63
N PRO A 16 14.54 3.64 3.17
CA PRO A 16 15.44 4.06 2.11
C PRO A 16 14.71 4.32 0.78
N ALA A 17 13.71 3.50 0.46
CA ALA A 17 12.85 3.69 -0.70
C ALA A 17 12.06 5.01 -0.63
N PHE A 18 11.49 5.33 0.54
CA PHE A 18 10.83 6.61 0.77
C PHE A 18 11.79 7.80 0.63
N SER A 19 12.97 7.72 1.27
CA SER A 19 14.02 8.75 1.15
C SER A 19 14.47 8.94 -0.30
N GLY A 20 14.53 7.86 -1.07
CA GLY A 20 14.81 7.92 -2.50
C GLY A 20 13.83 8.75 -3.30
N LEU A 21 12.53 8.49 -3.11
CA LEU A 21 11.47 9.28 -3.73
C LEU A 21 11.51 10.75 -3.25
N ALA A 22 11.87 10.98 -1.99
CA ALA A 22 12.05 12.33 -1.46
C ALA A 22 13.20 13.08 -2.15
N ILE A 23 14.34 12.43 -2.40
CA ILE A 23 15.45 13.04 -3.15
C ILE A 23 15.00 13.38 -4.57
N ARG A 24 14.31 12.44 -5.26
CA ARG A 24 13.75 12.65 -6.60
C ARG A 24 12.81 13.86 -6.69
N LEU A 25 12.12 14.21 -5.62
CA LEU A 25 11.25 15.38 -5.57
C LEU A 25 12.01 16.70 -5.83
N PHE A 26 13.28 16.75 -5.42
CA PHE A 26 14.11 17.96 -5.50
C PHE A 26 15.01 18.03 -6.75
N GLU A 27 15.01 17.01 -7.61
CA GLU A 27 15.92 16.90 -8.79
C GLU A 27 15.59 17.85 -9.97
N GLY A 28 14.98 19.00 -9.74
CA GLY A 28 14.80 20.03 -10.79
C GLY A 28 13.88 19.64 -11.97
N ARG A 29 13.21 18.48 -11.91
CA ARG A 29 12.25 18.01 -12.92
C ARG A 29 10.94 18.82 -12.92
N ASP A 30 10.13 18.62 -13.96
CA ASP A 30 8.82 19.25 -14.14
C ASP A 30 7.85 18.96 -12.99
N LEU A 31 6.84 19.83 -12.84
CA LEU A 31 5.84 19.73 -11.78
C LEU A 31 5.08 18.40 -11.80
N SER A 32 4.78 17.85 -12.98
CA SER A 32 4.08 16.55 -13.13
C SER A 32 4.86 15.41 -12.45
N TYR A 33 6.18 15.39 -12.64
CA TYR A 33 7.09 14.42 -12.04
C TYR A 33 7.10 14.53 -10.52
N ARG A 34 7.14 15.77 -10.00
CA ARG A 34 7.12 16.04 -8.55
C ARG A 34 5.82 15.59 -7.90
N LEU A 35 4.68 15.86 -8.56
CA LEU A 35 3.37 15.41 -8.08
C LEU A 35 3.28 13.89 -8.02
N LEU A 36 3.81 13.19 -9.03
CA LEU A 36 3.87 11.73 -9.04
C LEU A 36 4.76 11.19 -7.90
N CYS A 37 5.95 11.78 -7.70
CA CYS A 37 6.82 11.45 -6.57
C CYS A 37 6.12 11.63 -5.23
N LEU A 38 5.43 12.75 -5.00
CA LEU A 38 4.67 12.99 -3.78
C LEU A 38 3.57 11.94 -3.57
N GLY A 39 2.82 11.60 -4.62
CA GLY A 39 1.80 10.56 -4.55
C GLY A 39 2.41 9.21 -4.16
N LEU A 40 3.53 8.84 -4.79
CA LEU A 40 4.25 7.58 -4.49
C LEU A 40 4.90 7.58 -3.10
N MET A 41 5.33 8.73 -2.58
CA MET A 41 5.83 8.85 -1.21
C MET A 41 4.73 8.54 -0.19
N LEU A 42 3.55 9.16 -0.36
CA LEU A 42 2.39 8.86 0.48
C LEU A 42 1.99 7.39 0.37
N PHE A 43 2.04 6.84 -0.84
CA PHE A 43 1.74 5.44 -1.07
C PHE A 43 2.77 4.51 -0.42
N CYS A 44 4.06 4.82 -0.48
CA CYS A 44 5.13 4.07 0.17
C CYS A 44 4.96 4.03 1.70
N MET A 45 4.61 5.16 2.31
CA MET A 45 4.29 5.21 3.74
C MET A 45 3.11 4.30 4.08
N GLU A 46 2.08 4.34 3.24
CA GLU A 46 0.88 3.54 3.44
C GLU A 46 1.15 2.03 3.27
N GLN A 47 1.94 1.63 2.28
CA GLN A 47 2.33 0.23 2.09
C GLN A 47 3.20 -0.28 3.23
N CYS A 48 4.16 0.52 3.70
CA CYS A 48 4.95 0.20 4.89
C CYS A 48 4.04 -0.10 6.10
N ARG A 49 3.04 0.76 6.33
CA ARG A 49 2.08 0.56 7.42
C ARG A 49 1.21 -0.69 7.20
N MET A 50 0.68 -0.91 6.00
CA MET A 50 -0.13 -2.09 5.69
C MET A 50 0.66 -3.38 5.91
N ALA A 51 1.90 -3.45 5.43
CA ALA A 51 2.80 -4.58 5.63
C ALA A 51 3.06 -4.87 7.11
N ILE A 52 3.25 -3.84 7.94
CA ILE A 52 3.39 -3.99 9.40
C ILE A 52 2.13 -4.62 10.00
N VAL A 53 0.95 -4.10 9.66
CA VAL A 53 -0.33 -4.57 10.21
C VAL A 53 -0.58 -6.02 9.80
N ASP A 54 -0.48 -6.31 8.50
CA ASP A 54 -0.78 -7.64 7.95
C ASP A 54 0.19 -8.71 8.46
N LEU A 55 1.49 -8.40 8.59
CA LEU A 55 2.46 -9.32 9.19
C LEU A 55 2.19 -9.52 10.69
N THR A 56 1.89 -8.44 11.42
CA THR A 56 1.59 -8.53 12.85
C THR A 56 0.37 -9.41 13.08
N ASP A 57 -0.72 -9.19 12.35
CA ASP A 57 -1.94 -9.98 12.43
C ASP A 57 -1.70 -11.44 12.03
N TYR A 58 -0.89 -11.69 10.99
CA TYR A 58 -0.50 -13.05 10.62
C TYR A 58 0.25 -13.78 11.74
N PHE A 59 1.28 -13.16 12.33
CA PHE A 59 2.07 -13.81 13.38
C PHE A 59 1.26 -14.04 14.65
N LEU A 60 0.37 -13.11 15.02
CA LEU A 60 -0.57 -13.31 16.11
C LEU A 60 -1.54 -14.46 15.80
N ALA A 61 -2.08 -14.53 14.58
CA ALA A 61 -3.01 -15.60 14.20
C ALA A 61 -2.33 -16.97 14.17
N LYS A 62 -1.07 -17.03 13.75
CA LYS A 62 -0.29 -18.26 13.69
C LYS A 62 -0.01 -18.84 15.08
N THR A 63 0.16 -18.02 16.11
CA THR A 63 0.40 -18.52 17.47
C THR A 63 -0.87 -19.02 18.15
N GLN A 64 -2.05 -18.53 17.74
CA GLN A 64 -3.33 -18.89 18.38
C GLN A 64 -4.14 -19.93 17.60
N CYS A 65 -3.93 -20.08 16.29
CA CYS A 65 -4.74 -20.95 15.44
C CYS A 65 -3.87 -21.68 14.40
N ASN A 66 -4.00 -23.01 14.32
CA ASN A 66 -3.36 -23.80 13.26
C ASN A 66 -4.32 -23.95 12.06
N ASN A 67 -4.25 -23.03 11.09
CA ASN A 67 -5.12 -23.01 9.92
C ASN A 67 -4.32 -23.01 8.62
N TYR A 68 -4.57 -23.97 7.72
CA TYR A 68 -3.87 -24.08 6.43
C TYR A 68 -4.06 -22.83 5.54
N ARG A 69 -5.14 -22.06 5.71
CA ARG A 69 -5.37 -20.83 4.93
C ARG A 69 -4.37 -19.73 5.26
N LEU A 70 -3.75 -19.79 6.45
CA LEU A 70 -2.76 -18.82 6.90
C LEU A 70 -1.46 -18.92 6.09
N SER A 71 -1.03 -20.12 5.71
CA SER A 71 0.20 -20.30 4.92
C SER A 71 0.05 -19.74 3.52
N PHE A 72 -1.09 -19.99 2.87
CA PHE A 72 -1.39 -19.40 1.57
C PHE A 72 -1.45 -17.86 1.65
N TYR A 73 -2.11 -17.31 2.67
CA TYR A 73 -2.14 -15.86 2.90
C TYR A 73 -0.74 -15.27 3.11
N PHE A 74 0.11 -15.92 3.90
CA PHE A 74 1.48 -15.48 4.13
C PHE A 74 2.31 -15.47 2.85
N ASN A 75 2.16 -16.49 2.00
CA ASN A 75 2.86 -16.52 0.71
C ASN A 75 2.44 -15.33 -0.17
N VAL A 76 1.13 -15.03 -0.24
CA VAL A 76 0.63 -13.87 -0.98
C VAL A 76 1.18 -12.58 -0.39
N LEU A 77 1.12 -12.41 0.94
CA LEU A 77 1.61 -11.23 1.64
C LEU A 77 3.11 -10.99 1.43
N TRP A 78 3.93 -12.03 1.59
CA TRP A 78 5.38 -11.92 1.41
C TRP A 78 5.76 -11.57 -0.03
N ILE A 79 5.12 -12.19 -1.02
CA ILE A 79 5.31 -11.85 -2.44
C ILE A 79 4.92 -10.39 -2.70
N THR A 80 3.80 -9.94 -2.13
CA THR A 80 3.36 -8.54 -2.26
C THR A 80 4.41 -7.57 -1.71
N ILE A 81 4.88 -7.78 -0.48
CA ILE A 81 5.91 -6.92 0.14
C ILE A 81 7.20 -6.92 -0.70
N ALA A 82 7.62 -8.08 -1.20
CA ALA A 82 8.79 -8.18 -2.06
C ALA A 82 8.61 -7.37 -3.36
N LEU A 83 7.47 -7.50 -4.03
CA LEU A 83 7.16 -6.74 -5.25
C LEU A 83 7.03 -5.24 -4.99
N GLU A 84 6.45 -4.82 -3.87
CA GLU A 84 6.39 -3.41 -3.47
C GLU A 84 7.79 -2.83 -3.29
N LEU A 85 8.65 -3.51 -2.53
CA LEU A 85 10.02 -3.08 -2.33
C LEU A 85 10.75 -3.02 -3.68
N VAL A 86 10.69 -4.08 -4.49
CA VAL A 86 11.28 -4.07 -5.84
C VAL A 86 10.78 -2.88 -6.66
N GLY A 87 9.48 -2.62 -6.69
CA GLY A 87 8.91 -1.49 -7.43
C GLY A 87 9.38 -0.14 -6.91
N PHE A 88 9.37 0.07 -5.59
CA PHE A 88 9.82 1.33 -5.00
C PHE A 88 11.32 1.56 -5.16
N TYR A 89 12.16 0.53 -5.01
CA TYR A 89 13.59 0.63 -5.31
C TYR A 89 13.82 0.81 -6.82
N TYR A 90 12.97 0.24 -7.68
CA TYR A 90 13.10 0.46 -9.12
C TYR A 90 12.75 1.90 -9.54
N CYS A 91 11.96 2.63 -8.75
CA CYS A 91 11.74 4.07 -8.95
C CYS A 91 13.05 4.88 -8.89
N PHE A 92 14.12 4.36 -8.29
CA PHE A 92 15.46 4.98 -8.38
C PHE A 92 16.03 4.99 -9.79
N PHE A 93 15.57 4.14 -10.69
CA PHE A 93 16.04 4.09 -12.08
C PHE A 93 14.96 4.59 -13.04
N ALA A 94 13.73 4.15 -12.84
CA ALA A 94 12.61 4.44 -13.73
C ALA A 94 11.31 4.61 -12.91
N LEU A 95 10.92 5.86 -12.68
CA LEU A 95 9.75 6.20 -11.87
C LEU A 95 8.45 5.58 -12.42
N ASN A 96 8.29 5.57 -13.75
CA ASN A 96 7.16 4.95 -14.44
C ASN A 96 7.07 3.44 -14.17
N LEU A 97 8.11 2.67 -14.49
CA LEU A 97 8.09 1.22 -14.36
C LEU A 97 8.03 0.79 -12.90
N GLY A 98 8.77 1.48 -12.03
CA GLY A 98 8.73 1.20 -10.59
C GLY A 98 7.34 1.36 -10.01
N SER A 99 6.65 2.46 -10.34
CA SER A 99 5.28 2.69 -9.87
C SER A 99 4.27 1.68 -10.44
N ILE A 100 4.40 1.27 -11.69
CA ILE A 100 3.56 0.19 -12.26
C ILE A 100 3.77 -1.12 -11.48
N ILE A 101 5.01 -1.49 -11.15
CA ILE A 101 5.31 -2.71 -10.38
C ILE A 101 4.63 -2.66 -9.00
N VAL A 102 4.73 -1.54 -8.28
CA VAL A 102 4.08 -1.38 -6.97
C VAL A 102 2.54 -1.47 -7.10
N LEU A 103 1.96 -0.88 -8.14
CA LEU A 103 0.50 -0.94 -8.30
C LEU A 103 0.02 -2.34 -8.71
N LEU A 104 0.80 -3.06 -9.51
CA LEU A 104 0.53 -4.46 -9.84
C LEU A 104 0.62 -5.37 -8.61
N SER A 105 1.52 -5.08 -7.66
CA SER A 105 1.56 -5.84 -6.39
C SER A 105 0.27 -5.67 -5.58
N GLN A 106 -0.39 -4.51 -5.65
CA GLN A 106 -1.70 -4.29 -5.03
C GLN A 106 -2.82 -5.07 -5.73
N VAL A 107 -2.81 -5.10 -7.06
CA VAL A 107 -3.75 -5.93 -7.82
C VAL A 107 -3.57 -7.39 -7.41
N TRP A 108 -2.32 -7.87 -7.38
CA TRP A 108 -1.98 -9.22 -6.93
C TRP A 108 -2.51 -9.51 -5.52
N PHE A 109 -2.18 -8.66 -4.53
CA PHE A 109 -2.64 -8.86 -3.16
C PHE A 109 -4.16 -8.90 -3.06
N ASN A 110 -4.85 -7.94 -3.67
CA ASN A 110 -6.30 -7.81 -3.56
C ASN A 110 -7.06 -8.87 -4.36
N SER A 111 -6.45 -9.49 -5.37
CA SER A 111 -7.00 -10.64 -6.08
C SER A 111 -6.81 -11.95 -5.31
N PHE A 112 -5.64 -12.17 -4.70
CA PHE A 112 -5.26 -13.47 -4.15
C PHE A 112 -5.41 -13.62 -2.64
N ALA A 113 -5.41 -12.54 -1.86
CA ALA A 113 -5.58 -12.62 -0.40
C ALA A 113 -7.05 -12.92 -0.04
N ARG A 114 -7.39 -14.22 0.01
CA ARG A 114 -8.76 -14.75 0.22
C ARG A 114 -9.29 -14.64 1.64
N ILE A 115 -8.44 -14.27 2.61
CA ILE A 115 -8.81 -14.14 4.02
C ILE A 115 -8.51 -12.73 4.51
N LYS A 116 -9.21 -12.34 5.57
CA LYS A 116 -8.87 -11.19 6.39
C LYS A 116 -8.76 -11.65 7.84
N ILE A 117 -7.65 -11.29 8.46
CA ILE A 117 -7.40 -11.55 9.87
C ILE A 117 -7.86 -10.30 10.60
N THR A 118 -8.79 -10.45 11.54
CA THR A 118 -9.20 -9.34 12.41
C THR A 118 -8.83 -9.68 13.84
N THR A 119 -8.02 -8.84 14.44
CA THR A 119 -7.66 -8.92 15.86
C THR A 119 -8.52 -7.91 16.62
N LYS A 120 -9.56 -8.37 17.33
CA LYS A 120 -10.41 -7.51 18.18
C LYS A 120 -10.51 -8.12 19.58
N ASN A 121 -10.24 -7.33 20.62
CA ASN A 121 -10.30 -7.76 22.03
C ASN A 121 -9.53 -9.08 22.31
N ASN A 122 -8.30 -9.22 21.78
CA ASN A 122 -7.47 -10.44 21.86
C ASN A 122 -8.09 -11.71 21.27
N GLN A 123 -9.22 -11.62 20.56
CA GLN A 123 -9.78 -12.72 19.79
C GLN A 123 -9.39 -12.56 18.33
N ILE A 124 -8.83 -13.63 17.76
CA ILE A 124 -8.43 -13.68 16.36
C ILE A 124 -9.55 -14.33 15.56
N ASN A 125 -10.09 -13.55 14.62
CA ASN A 125 -11.12 -14.03 13.71
C ASN A 125 -10.57 -14.06 12.28
N ILE A 126 -10.55 -15.26 11.68
CA ILE A 126 -10.15 -15.48 10.29
C ILE A 126 -11.42 -15.58 9.45
N ILE A 127 -11.76 -14.49 8.75
CA ILE A 127 -12.96 -14.43 7.93
C ILE A 127 -12.61 -14.56 6.44
N PRO A 128 -13.45 -15.24 5.64
CA PRO A 128 -13.30 -15.21 4.19
C PRO A 128 -13.53 -13.78 3.68
N TRP A 129 -12.56 -13.28 2.94
CA TRP A 129 -12.53 -11.91 2.43
C TRP A 129 -12.06 -11.91 0.99
N GLY A 130 -12.97 -12.32 0.10
CA GLY A 130 -12.71 -12.39 -1.34
C GLY A 130 -12.79 -11.04 -2.05
N ILE A 131 -12.57 -11.10 -3.37
CA ILE A 131 -12.49 -9.97 -4.31
C ILE A 131 -13.64 -8.97 -4.17
N LYS A 132 -14.88 -9.45 -3.97
CA LYS A 132 -16.07 -8.59 -3.85
C LYS A 132 -15.96 -7.55 -2.73
N LYS A 133 -15.26 -7.88 -1.64
CA LYS A 133 -15.06 -6.98 -0.50
C LYS A 133 -13.82 -6.10 -0.62
N ARG A 134 -13.05 -6.24 -1.72
CA ARG A 134 -11.83 -5.47 -2.03
C ARG A 134 -11.95 -4.66 -3.33
N ILE A 135 -13.18 -4.43 -3.78
CA ILE A 135 -13.43 -3.81 -5.09
C ILE A 135 -12.95 -2.36 -5.13
N GLY A 136 -13.03 -1.62 -4.02
CA GLY A 136 -12.53 -0.26 -3.92
C GLY A 136 -11.01 -0.20 -4.07
N GLU A 137 -10.29 -1.09 -3.39
CA GLU A 137 -8.84 -1.19 -3.45
C GLU A 137 -8.35 -1.64 -4.84
N LEU A 138 -9.06 -2.58 -5.47
CA LEU A 138 -8.77 -3.00 -6.85
C LEU A 138 -9.01 -1.88 -7.85
N LEU A 139 -10.13 -1.16 -7.75
CA LEU A 139 -10.41 -0.01 -8.61
C LEU A 139 -9.34 1.08 -8.44
N GLY A 140 -8.94 1.38 -7.20
CA GLY A 140 -7.84 2.30 -6.92
C GLY A 140 -6.54 1.86 -7.59
N ALA A 141 -6.16 0.60 -7.48
CA ALA A 141 -4.96 0.06 -8.12
C ALA A 141 -5.02 0.14 -9.65
N PHE A 142 -6.13 -0.25 -10.28
CA PHE A 142 -6.30 -0.17 -11.74
C PHE A 142 -6.32 1.28 -12.25
N LEU A 143 -7.00 2.19 -11.56
CA LEU A 143 -6.97 3.62 -11.86
C LEU A 143 -5.55 4.15 -11.72
N GLY A 144 -4.83 3.73 -10.68
CA GLY A 144 -3.42 4.04 -10.49
C GLY A 144 -2.58 3.62 -11.71
N ILE A 145 -2.67 2.36 -12.12
CA ILE A 145 -1.90 1.85 -13.28
C ILE A 145 -2.24 2.67 -14.52
N THR A 146 -3.52 2.92 -14.77
CA THR A 146 -3.98 3.72 -15.92
C THR A 146 -3.35 5.11 -15.91
N LEU A 147 -3.39 5.83 -14.78
CA LEU A 147 -2.80 7.17 -14.68
C LEU A 147 -1.28 7.15 -14.86
N VAL A 148 -0.54 6.18 -14.30
CA VAL A 148 0.92 6.06 -14.54
C VAL A 148 1.20 5.79 -16.02
N THR A 149 0.44 4.89 -16.64
CA THR A 149 0.64 4.54 -18.06
C THR A 149 0.37 5.75 -18.96
N LEU A 150 -0.71 6.50 -18.72
CA LEU A 150 -1.01 7.75 -19.42
C LEU A 150 0.08 8.81 -19.21
N TRP A 151 0.57 8.95 -17.98
CA TRP A 151 1.71 9.82 -17.69
C TRP A 151 2.96 9.40 -18.46
N THR A 152 3.23 8.10 -18.55
CA THR A 152 4.41 7.52 -19.23
C THR A 152 4.42 7.80 -20.73
N ILE A 153 3.24 7.79 -21.38
CA ILE A 153 3.10 8.13 -22.80
C ILE A 153 2.94 9.64 -23.05
N ASN A 154 3.21 10.48 -22.03
CA ASN A 154 3.08 11.94 -22.07
C ASN A 154 1.66 12.46 -22.37
N PHE A 155 0.61 11.71 -22.03
CA PHE A 155 -0.77 12.15 -22.18
C PHE A 155 -1.17 13.06 -21.00
N TYR A 156 -1.18 14.38 -21.22
CA TYR A 156 -1.47 15.41 -20.21
C TYR A 156 -0.78 15.13 -18.84
N PRO A 157 0.55 15.05 -18.79
CA PRO A 157 1.28 14.50 -17.64
C PRO A 157 1.04 15.29 -16.34
N LEU A 158 0.83 16.59 -16.42
CA LEU A 158 0.50 17.41 -15.25
C LEU A 158 -0.83 16.98 -14.61
N LEU A 159 -1.86 16.75 -15.43
CA LEU A 159 -3.17 16.32 -14.97
C LEU A 159 -3.11 14.91 -14.37
N MET A 160 -2.36 13.99 -14.99
CA MET A 160 -2.16 12.63 -14.48
C MET A 160 -1.44 12.64 -13.12
N GLY A 161 -0.37 13.43 -12.99
CA GLY A 161 0.34 13.60 -11.72
C GLY A 161 -0.54 14.20 -10.63
N PHE A 162 -1.38 15.19 -10.97
CA PHE A 162 -2.35 15.76 -10.05
C PHE A 162 -3.38 14.73 -9.57
N PHE A 163 -4.04 14.01 -10.48
CA PHE A 163 -5.01 12.98 -10.11
C PHE A 163 -4.41 11.85 -9.28
N MET A 164 -3.17 11.46 -9.57
CA MET A 164 -2.41 10.51 -8.75
C MET A 164 -2.27 10.96 -7.31
N LEU A 165 -1.78 12.19 -7.10
CA LEU A 165 -1.64 12.75 -5.77
C LEU A 165 -3.00 12.90 -5.08
N SER A 166 -4.00 13.43 -5.80
CA SER A 166 -5.35 13.61 -5.26
C SER A 166 -5.97 12.28 -4.82
N MET A 167 -5.82 11.21 -5.59
CA MET A 167 -6.33 9.89 -5.22
C MET A 167 -5.69 9.40 -3.92
N MET A 168 -4.37 9.54 -3.78
CA MET A 168 -3.67 9.16 -2.56
C MET A 168 -4.08 10.00 -1.35
N VAL A 169 -4.21 11.32 -1.51
CA VAL A 169 -4.69 12.20 -0.45
C VAL A 169 -6.12 11.84 -0.03
N ILE A 170 -7.03 11.66 -0.98
CA ILE A 170 -8.42 11.26 -0.72
C ILE A 170 -8.46 9.92 0.01
N PHE A 171 -7.67 8.93 -0.44
CA PHE A 171 -7.58 7.63 0.23
C PHE A 171 -7.14 7.78 1.70
N MET A 172 -6.09 8.57 1.96
CA MET A 172 -5.59 8.80 3.32
C MET A 172 -6.64 9.50 4.20
N ILE A 173 -7.37 10.49 3.65
CA ILE A 173 -8.45 11.19 4.36
C ILE A 173 -9.57 10.21 4.71
N LEU A 174 -10.05 9.42 3.75
CA LEU A 174 -11.12 8.46 3.96
C LEU A 174 -10.73 7.35 4.96
N LYS A 175 -9.47 6.91 4.93
CA LYS A 175 -8.99 5.83 5.79
C LYS A 175 -8.71 6.29 7.23
N TYR A 176 -8.21 7.51 7.42
CA TYR A 176 -7.71 7.95 8.73
C TYR A 176 -8.51 9.06 9.38
N ILE A 177 -8.95 10.04 8.59
CA ILE A 177 -9.62 11.22 9.12
C ILE A 177 -11.10 10.93 9.35
N LEU A 178 -11.77 10.30 8.37
CA LEU A 178 -13.20 10.03 8.46
C LEU A 178 -13.60 9.13 9.64
N PRO A 179 -12.90 8.01 9.94
CA PRO A 179 -13.23 7.18 11.08
C PRO A 179 -13.00 7.91 12.41
N TRP A 180 -11.95 8.73 12.50
CA TRP A 180 -11.67 9.55 13.68
C TRP A 180 -12.82 10.51 13.98
N PHE A 181 -13.31 11.25 12.97
CA PHE A 181 -14.48 12.12 13.13
C PHE A 181 -15.72 11.36 13.59
N LYS A 182 -15.98 10.19 13.01
CA LYS A 182 -17.13 9.36 13.40
C LYS A 182 -17.03 8.88 14.85
N THR A 183 -15.83 8.53 15.33
CA THR A 183 -15.63 8.11 16.73
C THR A 183 -15.66 9.27 17.73
N THR A 184 -15.26 10.48 17.32
CA THR A 184 -15.13 11.64 18.22
C THR A 184 -16.40 12.49 18.29
N PHE A 185 -17.16 12.60 17.20
CA PHE A 185 -18.34 13.47 17.11
C PHE A 185 -19.65 12.74 16.77
N GLY A 186 -19.61 11.44 16.46
CA GLY A 186 -20.76 10.64 16.05
C GLY A 186 -21.52 9.92 17.18
N ASN A 187 -21.22 10.21 18.45
CA ASN A 187 -21.98 9.75 19.62
C ASN A 187 -22.82 10.91 20.20
N GLY A 188 -23.62 11.56 19.35
CA GLY A 188 -24.66 12.52 19.73
C GLY A 188 -26.03 11.98 19.35
#